data_AF-F0NL84-F1
#
_entry.id   AF-F0NL84-F1
#
_cell.length_a   1.000
_cell.length_b   1.000
_cell.length_c   1.000
_cell.angle_alpha   90.00
_cell.angle_beta   90.00
_cell.angle_gamma   90.00
#
_symmetry.space_group_name_H-M   'P 1'
#
loop_
_entity.id
_entity.type
_entity.pdbx_description
1 polymer ?
#
loop_
_entity_poly.entity_id
_entity_poly.type
_entity_poly.pdbx_seq_one_letter_code
_entity_poly.pdbx_strand_id
1 'polypeptide(L)' 'MGIVKVKLVSYGAGIFKIVVSPITDENIDIIVDAEEPLETGIETHLLAKPNKVKIFDLNGSNLITSKTQIIK' A
#
# COMPACT_ATOMS: atom_id res chain seq x y z
N MET A 1 0.71 -9.60 -7.59
CA MET A 1 1.64 -8.47 -7.34
C MET A 1 1.07 -7.26 -8.05
N GLY A 2 0.87 -6.13 -7.38
CA GLY A 2 0.27 -4.94 -7.99
C GLY A 2 1.35 -3.96 -8.46
N ILE A 3 1.15 -3.36 -9.63
CA ILE A 3 2.02 -2.27 -10.13
C ILE A 3 1.42 -0.93 -9.66
N VAL A 4 2.28 -0.08 -9.12
CA VAL A 4 1.94 1.26 -8.64
C VAL A 4 2.90 2.30 -9.23
N LYS A 5 2.44 3.54 -9.34
CA LYS A 5 3.24 4.68 -9.78
C LYS A 5 3.54 5.59 -8.59
N VAL A 6 4.79 6.06 -8.48
CA VAL A 6 5.20 7.01 -7.44
C VAL A 6 4.67 8.40 -7.79
N LYS A 7 3.89 9.01 -6.89
CA LYS A 7 3.32 10.35 -7.05
C LYS A 7 4.09 11.44 -6.31
N LEU A 8 4.50 11.14 -5.09
CA LEU A 8 5.12 12.10 -4.19
C LEU A 8 6.12 11.38 -3.29
N VAL A 9 7.24 12.04 -3.04
CA VAL A 9 8.22 11.64 -2.04
C VAL A 9 8.46 12.83 -1.11
N SER A 10 8.36 12.58 0.19
CA SER A 10 8.62 13.57 1.23
C SER A 10 9.52 12.97 2.30
N TYR A 11 10.30 13.81 2.98
CA TYR A 11 11.23 13.37 4.02
C TYR A 11 10.95 14.14 5.32
N GLY A 12 10.82 13.40 6.42
CA GLY A 12 10.57 13.98 7.73
C GLY A 12 10.86 12.99 8.84
N ALA A 13 11.37 13.48 9.96
CA ALA A 13 11.68 12.67 11.15
C ALA A 13 12.55 11.43 10.86
N GLY A 14 13.47 11.51 9.89
CA GLY A 14 14.38 10.42 9.55
C GLY A 14 13.83 9.37 8.58
N ILE A 15 12.61 9.54 8.05
CA ILE A 15 11.93 8.54 7.21
C ILE A 15 11.42 9.21 5.92
N PHE A 16 11.51 8.51 4.79
CA PHE A 16 10.83 8.90 3.56
C PHE A 16 9.39 8.42 3.57
N LYS A 17 8.43 9.32 3.37
CA LYS A 17 7.05 8.98 3.07
C LYS A 17 6.83 9.08 1.56
N ILE A 18 6.49 7.94 0.97
CA ILE A 18 6.27 7.77 -0.46
C ILE A 18 4.77 7.56 -0.67
N VAL A 19 4.16 8.40 -1.51
CA VAL A 19 2.77 8.22 -1.95
C VAL A 19 2.80 7.54 -3.32
N VAL A 20 2.11 6.42 -3.42
CA VAL A 20 1.96 5.65 -4.65
C VAL A 20 0.49 5.41 -4.97
N SER A 21 0.18 5.19 -6.25
CA SER A 21 -1.17 4.82 -6.69
C SER A 21 -1.13 3.63 -7.63
N PRO A 22 -2.13 2.72 -7.60
CA PRO A 22 -2.28 1.69 -8.63
C PRO A 22 -2.31 2.32 -10.03
N ILE A 23 -1.60 1.73 -10.99
CA ILE A 23 -1.61 2.24 -12.39
C ILE A 23 -2.99 2.14 -13.06
N THR A 24 -3.87 1.30 -12.51
CA THR A 24 -5.25 1.11 -12.99
C THR A 24 -6.24 2.10 -12.40
N ASP A 25 -5.88 2.77 -11.30
CA ASP A 25 -6.74 3.75 -10.63
C ASP A 25 -5.89 4.75 -9.84
N GLU A 26 -5.63 5.89 -10.46
CA GLU A 26 -4.86 6.98 -9.85
C GLU A 26 -5.64 7.74 -8.76
N ASN A 27 -6.90 7.41 -8.46
CA ASN A 27 -7.64 8.05 -7.36
C ASN A 27 -7.35 7.43 -5.99
N ILE A 28 -6.63 6.30 -5.95
CA ILE A 28 -6.27 5.60 -4.72
C ILE A 28 -4.86 6.00 -4.31
N ASP A 29 -4.71 6.60 -3.13
CA ASP A 29 -3.41 6.92 -2.56
C ASP A 29 -3.01 5.91 -1.48
N ILE A 30 -1.81 5.36 -1.63
CA ILE A 30 -1.19 4.44 -0.68
C ILE A 30 0.09 5.09 -0.17
N ILE A 31 0.20 5.24 1.15
CA ILE A 31 1.38 5.83 1.79
C ILE A 31 2.28 4.71 2.30
N VAL A 32 3.55 4.75 1.91
CA VAL A 32 4.58 3.79 2.29
C VAL A 32 5.74 4.54 2.95
N ASP A 33 6.17 4.05 4.10
CA ASP A 33 7.39 4.51 4.76
C ASP A 33 8.58 3.73 4.19
N ALA A 34 9.66 4.44 3.87
CA ALA A 34 10.88 3.88 3.30
C ALA A 34 12.13 4.53 3.95
N GLU A 35 13.23 3.76 3.98
CA GLU A 35 14.55 4.25 4.43
C GLU A 35 15.27 5.04 3.33
N GLU A 36 14.95 4.74 2.06
CA GLU A 36 15.53 5.36 0.88
C GLU A 36 14.43 6.00 0.01
N PRO A 37 14.74 7.08 -0.71
CA PRO A 37 13.79 7.70 -1.62
C PRO A 37 13.60 6.86 -2.90
N LEU A 38 12.47 7.07 -3.57
CA LEU A 38 12.25 6.63 -4.95
C LEU A 38 12.10 7.84 -5.86
N GLU A 39 12.30 7.66 -7.16
CA GLU A 39 12.05 8.70 -8.13
C GLU A 39 10.53 8.84 -8.40
N THR A 40 10.04 10.08 -8.47
CA THR A 40 8.64 10.35 -8.81
C THR A 40 8.36 10.00 -10.26
N GLY A 41 7.18 9.42 -10.52
CA GLY A 41 6.72 9.07 -11.86
C GLY A 41 7.10 7.66 -12.31
N ILE A 42 7.99 6.97 -11.60
CA ILE A 42 8.36 5.59 -11.92
C ILE A 42 7.24 4.62 -11.52
N GLU A 43 7.15 3.53 -12.26
CA GLU A 43 6.32 2.38 -11.91
C GLU A 43 7.14 1.36 -11.13
N THR A 44 6.55 0.77 -10.10
CA THR A 44 7.19 -0.23 -9.25
C THR A 44 6.17 -1.23 -8.72
N HIS A 45 6.66 -2.29 -8.08
CA HIS A 45 5.82 -3.30 -7.47
C HIS A 45 5.51 -2.96 -6.02
N LEU A 46 4.24 -3.06 -5.63
CA LEU A 46 3.81 -2.96 -4.25
C LEU A 46 3.52 -4.35 -3.68
N LEU A 47 4.11 -4.64 -2.52
CA LEU A 47 3.87 -5.85 -1.75
C LEU A 47 3.12 -5.50 -0.47
N ALA A 48 1.93 -6.08 -0.29
CA ALA A 48 1.14 -5.96 0.93
C ALA A 48 1.30 -7.24 1.78
N LYS A 49 1.47 -7.09 3.09
CA LYS A 49 1.49 -8.22 4.03
C LYS A 49 0.07 -8.75 4.21
N PRO A 50 -0.28 -9.98 3.77
CA PRO A 50 -1.67 -10.45 3.76
C PRO A 50 -2.32 -10.44 5.15
N ASN A 51 -1.55 -10.75 6.20
CA ASN A 51 -2.00 -10.76 7.59
C ASN A 51 -2.22 -9.35 8.19
N LYS A 52 -1.89 -8.28 7.46
CA LYS A 52 -2.14 -6.89 7.85
C LYS A 52 -3.27 -6.25 7.02
N VAL A 53 -3.78 -6.95 6.00
CA VAL A 53 -4.90 -6.47 5.19
C VAL A 53 -6.20 -6.67 5.97
N LYS A 54 -6.97 -5.59 6.14
CA LYS A 54 -8.31 -5.61 6.70
C LYS A 54 -9.33 -5.51 5.56
N ILE A 55 -10.30 -6.42 5.56
CA ILE A 55 -11.36 -6.49 4.55
C ILE A 55 -12.67 -6.31 5.27
N PHE A 56 -13.45 -5.32 4.85
CA PHE A 56 -14.76 -5.01 5.40
C PHE A 56 -15.86 -5.32 4.39
N ASP A 57 -17.09 -5.49 4.88
CA ASP A 57 -18.26 -5.55 4.03
C ASP A 57 -18.55 -4.22 3.32
N LEU A 58 -19.46 -4.24 2.35
CA LEU A 58 -19.85 -3.05 1.57
C LEU A 58 -20.41 -1.92 2.46
N ASN A 59 -20.95 -2.28 3.62
CA ASN A 59 -21.45 -1.34 4.61
C ASN A 59 -20.36 -0.80 5.54
N GLY A 60 -19.10 -1.24 5.37
CA GLY A 60 -17.94 -0.87 6.18
C GLY A 60 -18.05 -1.27 7.65
N SER A 61 -19.06 -2.06 8.02
CA SER A 61 -19.47 -2.26 9.41
C SER A 61 -18.87 -3.53 10.00
N ASN A 62 -18.66 -4.56 9.17
CA ASN A 62 -18.17 -5.86 9.61
C ASN A 62 -16.84 -6.19 8.97
N LEU A 63 -15.87 -6.63 9.78
CA LEU A 63 -14.61 -7.20 9.30
C LEU A 63 -14.85 -8.64 8.81
N ILE A 64 -14.61 -8.90 7.53
CA ILE A 64 -14.81 -10.21 6.90
C ILE A 64 -13.63 -11.15 7.17
N THR A 65 -12.44 -10.61 7.44
CA THR A 65 -11.24 -11.42 7.63
C THR A 65 -11.05 -11.86 9.09
N SER A 66 -11.17 -13.18 9.30
CA SER A 66 -10.78 -13.93 10.48
C SER A 66 -9.56 -14.78 10.14
N LYS A 67 -8.46 -14.62 10.90
CA LYS A 67 -7.25 -15.47 10.99
C LYS A 67 -6.96 -16.38 9.79
N THR A 68 -5.93 -16.04 9.01
CA THR A 68 -5.27 -16.98 8.09
C THR A 68 -4.95 -18.29 8.82
N GLN A 69 -5.75 -19.34 8.58
CA GLN A 69 -5.33 -20.70 8.90
C GLN A 69 -4.23 -21.07 7.91
N ILE A 70 -3.00 -21.11 8.40
CA ILE A 70 -1.91 -21.75 7.69
C ILE A 70 -2.17 -23.25 7.79
N ILE A 71 -2.72 -23.82 6.72
CA ILE A 71 -2.75 -25.27 6.55
C ILE A 71 -1.28 -25.66 6.29
N LYS A 72 -0.71 -26.41 7.23
CA LYS A 72 0.64 -27.00 7.11
C LYS A 72 0.64 -28.15 6.10
#